data_AF-A0AAD3VZE1-F1
#
_entry.id   AF-A0AAD3VZE1-F1
#
_cell.length_a   1.000
_cell.length_b   1.000
_cell.length_c   1.000
_cell.angle_alpha   90.00
_cell.angle_beta   90.00
_cell.angle_gamma   90.00
#
_symmetry.space_group_name_H-M   'P 1'
#
loop_
_entity.id
_entity.type
_entity.pdbx_description
1 polymer ?
#
loop_
_entity_poly.entity_id
_entity_poly.type
_entity_poly.pdbx_seq_one_letter_code
_entity_poly.pdbx_strand_id
1 'polypeptide(L)'
;MEEILTELMEQEKQAVEKYKDVSKKVRSSTERDLIDRILAQKKFEIETLKLLCSGNVPDRFIAFGTIIEDEVNFRDSPSPSGSLTAVLGRGTPVILTERRGNWVGLQLYDGKHGWIFRDYVRANE
;
A
#
# COMPACT_ATOMS: atom_id res chain seq x y z
N MET A 1 -0.54 -15.88 16.76
CA MET A 1 -0.65 -15.21 15.45
C MET A 1 0.20 -13.96 15.42
N GLU A 2 0.03 -13.05 16.38
CA GLU A 2 0.82 -11.81 16.47
C GLU A 2 2.34 -12.02 16.54
N GLU A 3 2.79 -12.99 17.35
CA GLU A 3 4.21 -13.37 17.46
C GLU A 3 4.77 -13.84 16.09
N ILE A 4 4.07 -14.76 15.42
CA ILE A 4 4.44 -15.27 14.09
C ILE A 4 4.53 -14.13 13.07
N LEU A 5 3.55 -13.21 13.05
CA LEU A 5 3.57 -12.07 12.14
C LEU A 5 4.74 -11.13 12.42
N THR A 6 5.11 -10.95 13.69
CA THR A 6 6.26 -10.14 14.10
C THR A 6 7.58 -10.76 13.65
N GLU A 7 7.72 -12.08 13.82
CA GLU A 7 8.90 -12.83 13.35
C GLU A 7 9.02 -12.74 11.83
N LEU A 8 7.94 -12.98 11.08
CA LEU A 8 7.92 -12.87 9.62
C LEU A 8 8.29 -11.45 9.17
N MET A 9 7.74 -10.42 9.82
CA MET A 9 8.06 -9.03 9.51
C MET A 9 9.56 -8.73 9.65
N GLU A 10 10.19 -9.23 10.70
CA GLU A 10 11.62 -9.02 10.94
C GLU A 10 12.48 -9.80 9.94
N GLN A 11 12.10 -11.06 9.65
CA GLN A 11 12.76 -11.87 8.62
C GLN A 11 12.74 -11.17 7.25
N GLU A 12 11.60 -10.61 6.86
CA GLU A 12 11.46 -9.93 5.57
C GLU A 12 12.26 -8.63 5.49
N LYS A 13 12.31 -7.84 6.57
CA LYS A 13 13.17 -6.64 6.64
C LYS A 13 14.65 -7.00 6.47
N GLN A 14 15.12 -8.06 7.14
CA GLN A 14 16.49 -8.53 7.01
C GLN A 14 16.80 -9.05 5.61
N ALA A 15 15.85 -9.74 4.97
CA ALA A 15 15.98 -10.18 3.59
C ALA A 15 16.13 -8.99 2.63
N VAL A 16 15.33 -7.93 2.80
CA VAL A 16 15.44 -6.71 1.99
C VAL A 16 16.84 -6.08 2.08
N GLU A 17 17.42 -5.96 3.27
CA GLU A 17 18.77 -5.40 3.41
C GLU A 17 19.82 -6.25 2.71
N LYS A 18 19.73 -7.59 2.79
CA LYS A 18 20.61 -8.49 2.04
C LYS A 18 20.46 -8.30 0.53
N TYR A 19 19.25 -8.17 0.01
CA TYR A 19 19.02 -7.93 -1.43
C TYR A 19 19.50 -6.55 -1.87
N LYS A 20 19.40 -5.52 -1.03
CA LYS A 20 20.00 -4.20 -1.30
C LYS A 20 21.53 -4.30 -1.41
N ASP A 21 22.17 -5.10 -0.56
CA ASP A 21 23.61 -5.33 -0.65
C ASP A 21 24.01 -6.12 -1.89
N VAL A 22 23.18 -7.05 -2.36
CA VAL A 22 23.36 -7.71 -3.67
C VAL A 22 23.21 -6.69 -4.80
N SER A 23 22.18 -5.82 -4.76
CA SER A 23 21.95 -4.77 -5.77
C SER A 23 23.16 -3.83 -5.95
N LYS A 24 23.90 -3.54 -4.87
CA LYS A 24 25.15 -2.74 -4.95
C LYS A 24 26.30 -3.46 -5.69
N LYS A 25 26.25 -4.79 -5.83
CA LYS A 25 27.34 -5.62 -6.39
C LYS A 25 27.08 -6.11 -7.82
N VAL A 26 25.86 -5.94 -8.33
CA VAL A 26 25.49 -6.35 -9.71
C VAL A 26 26.27 -5.57 -10.76
N ARG A 27 26.55 -6.19 -11.90
CA ARG A 27 27.46 -5.64 -12.93
C ARG A 27 26.74 -5.31 -14.24
N SER A 28 25.56 -5.87 -14.46
CA SER A 28 24.74 -5.64 -15.66
C SER A 28 23.40 -4.99 -15.34
N SER A 29 22.78 -4.38 -16.35
CA SER A 29 21.40 -3.89 -16.24
C SER A 29 20.41 -5.03 -15.96
N THR A 30 20.58 -6.18 -16.61
CA THR A 30 19.69 -7.33 -16.41
C THR A 30 19.73 -7.85 -14.97
N GLU A 31 20.92 -7.97 -14.36
CA GLU A 31 21.02 -8.36 -12.95
C GLU A 31 20.34 -7.34 -12.03
N ARG A 32 20.51 -6.04 -12.30
CA ARG A 32 19.85 -4.98 -11.53
C ARG A 32 18.33 -5.11 -11.63
N ASP A 33 17.81 -5.26 -12.83
CA ASP A 33 16.36 -5.42 -13.07
C ASP A 33 15.78 -6.63 -12.34
N LEU A 34 16.51 -7.75 -12.30
CA LEU A 34 16.09 -8.95 -11.57
C LEU A 34 16.08 -8.73 -10.05
N ILE A 35 17.10 -8.07 -9.49
CA ILE A 35 17.14 -7.76 -8.05
C ILE A 35 16.06 -6.73 -7.68
N ASP A 36 15.81 -5.74 -8.53
CA ASP A 36 14.76 -4.74 -8.30
C ASP A 36 13.36 -5.37 -8.29
N ARG A 37 13.11 -6.40 -9.13
CA ARG A 37 11.88 -7.20 -9.07
C ARG A 37 11.73 -7.95 -7.76
N ILE A 38 12.82 -8.55 -7.24
CA ILE A 38 12.80 -9.22 -5.94
C ILE A 38 12.51 -8.21 -4.83
N LEU A 39 13.16 -7.05 -4.85
CA LEU A 39 12.91 -5.98 -3.87
C LEU A 39 11.47 -5.46 -3.93
N ALA A 40 10.89 -5.35 -5.12
CA ALA A 40 9.49 -4.99 -5.31
C ALA A 40 8.54 -6.04 -4.69
N GLN A 41 8.81 -7.33 -4.92
CA GLN A 41 8.07 -8.42 -4.30
C GLN A 41 8.19 -8.38 -2.76
N LYS A 42 9.40 -8.21 -2.23
CA LYS A 42 9.64 -8.11 -0.78
C LYS A 42 8.92 -6.92 -0.15
N LYS A 43 8.86 -5.78 -0.86
CA LYS A 43 8.10 -4.61 -0.41
C LYS A 43 6.61 -4.94 -0.32
N PHE A 44 6.05 -5.67 -1.29
CA PHE A 44 4.65 -6.10 -1.24
C PHE A 44 4.38 -7.05 -0.07
N GLU A 45 5.27 -8.01 0.18
CA GLU A 45 5.19 -8.93 1.32
C GLU A 45 5.19 -8.17 2.66
N ILE A 46 6.12 -7.22 2.82
CA ILE A 46 6.19 -6.36 4.01
C ILE A 46 4.92 -5.53 4.18
N GLU A 47 4.39 -4.94 3.11
CA GLU A 47 3.16 -4.14 3.19
C GLU A 47 1.93 -4.97 3.57
N THR A 48 1.90 -6.22 3.09
CA THR A 48 0.90 -7.23 3.48
C THR A 48 1.02 -7.58 4.95
N LEU A 49 2.23 -7.86 5.43
CA LEU A 49 2.47 -8.14 6.84
C LEU A 49 2.09 -6.94 7.72
N LYS A 50 2.35 -5.70 7.29
CA LYS A 50 1.92 -4.50 8.04
C LYS A 50 0.40 -4.44 8.17
N LEU A 51 -0.33 -4.74 7.09
CA LEU A 51 -1.78 -4.78 7.11
C LEU A 51 -2.28 -5.86 8.08
N LEU A 52 -1.71 -7.06 8.04
CA LEU A 52 -2.04 -8.14 8.97
C LEU A 52 -1.75 -7.76 10.43
N CYS A 53 -0.60 -7.13 10.70
CA CYS A 53 -0.23 -6.67 12.03
C CYS A 53 -1.09 -5.50 12.53
N SER A 54 -1.71 -4.72 11.64
CA SER A 54 -2.55 -3.58 12.05
C SER A 54 -3.82 -4.00 12.79
N GLY A 55 -4.25 -5.26 12.63
CA GLY A 55 -5.54 -5.76 13.14
C GLY A 55 -6.75 -5.23 12.37
N ASN A 56 -6.57 -4.27 11.45
CA ASN A 56 -7.61 -3.65 10.64
C ASN A 56 -7.57 -4.19 9.21
N VAL A 57 -7.78 -5.49 9.03
CA VAL A 57 -7.82 -6.08 7.68
C VAL A 57 -9.23 -5.86 7.10
N PRO A 58 -9.39 -5.24 5.90
CA PRO A 58 -10.71 -5.06 5.30
C PRO A 58 -11.32 -6.39 4.86
N ASP A 59 -12.65 -6.47 4.85
CA ASP A 59 -13.39 -7.63 4.32
C ASP A 59 -13.09 -7.91 2.84
N ARG A 60 -12.68 -6.88 2.09
CA ARG A 60 -12.29 -6.97 0.69
C ARG A 60 -10.98 -6.23 0.45
N PHE A 61 -10.03 -6.93 -0.14
CA PHE A 61 -8.78 -6.37 -0.63
C PHE A 61 -8.76 -6.42 -2.16
N ILE A 62 -8.51 -5.28 -2.81
CA ILE A 62 -8.28 -5.20 -4.26
C ILE A 62 -6.79 -4.99 -4.53
N ALA A 63 -6.22 -3.93 -3.96
CA ALA A 63 -4.81 -3.58 -4.16
C ALA A 63 -4.34 -2.63 -3.05
N PHE A 64 -3.02 -2.55 -2.87
CA PHE A 64 -2.44 -1.38 -2.22
C PHE A 64 -2.47 -0.18 -3.16
N GLY A 65 -2.41 1.02 -2.60
CA GLY A 65 -2.36 2.24 -3.38
C GLY A 65 -1.67 3.37 -2.65
N THR A 66 -1.52 4.48 -3.35
CA THR A 66 -0.90 5.70 -2.82
C THR A 66 -1.60 6.93 -3.37
N ILE A 67 -1.82 7.91 -2.51
CA ILE A 67 -2.34 9.22 -2.93
C ILE A 67 -1.28 9.95 -3.75
N ILE A 68 -1.68 10.48 -4.91
CA ILE A 68 -0.76 11.14 -5.85
C ILE A 68 -0.98 12.64 -5.99
N GLU A 69 -1.79 13.26 -5.14
CA GLU A 69 -1.96 14.72 -5.08
C GLU A 69 -1.71 15.24 -3.67
N ASP A 70 -1.37 16.53 -3.55
CA ASP A 70 -0.92 17.12 -2.29
C ASP A 70 -2.03 17.22 -1.24
N GLU A 71 -3.27 17.42 -1.69
CA GLU A 71 -4.45 17.47 -0.83
C GLU A 71 -5.65 16.82 -1.52
N VAL A 72 -6.14 15.72 -0.97
CA VAL A 72 -7.25 14.95 -1.53
C VAL A 72 -8.33 14.74 -0.50
N ASN A 73 -9.56 15.10 -0.89
CA ASN A 73 -10.75 14.93 -0.06
C ASN A 73 -11.09 13.44 0.10
N PHE A 74 -11.03 12.95 1.32
CA PHE A 74 -11.48 11.61 1.70
C PHE A 74 -12.91 11.69 2.24
N ARG A 75 -13.87 11.13 1.49
CA ARG A 75 -15.30 11.31 1.74
C ARG A 75 -15.97 10.06 2.29
N ASP A 76 -17.10 10.23 2.96
CA ASP A 76 -17.92 9.11 3.48
C ASP A 76 -18.64 8.30 2.40
N SER A 77 -18.78 8.85 1.20
CA SER A 77 -19.58 8.28 0.11
C SER A 77 -18.97 8.61 -1.25
N PRO A 78 -19.25 7.80 -2.30
CA PRO A 78 -18.72 7.99 -3.65
C PRO A 78 -19.46 9.12 -4.39
N SER A 79 -19.42 10.32 -3.84
CA SER A 79 -20.10 11.50 -4.36
C SER A 79 -19.30 12.78 -4.06
N PRO A 80 -19.28 13.77 -4.96
CA PRO A 80 -18.72 15.09 -4.66
C PRO A 80 -19.43 15.78 -3.48
N SER A 81 -20.70 15.41 -3.23
CA SER A 81 -21.51 15.90 -2.11
C SER A 81 -21.37 15.08 -0.84
N GLY A 82 -20.59 14.00 -0.84
CA GLY A 82 -20.32 13.19 0.35
C GLY A 82 -19.61 14.01 1.42
N SER A 83 -19.83 13.71 2.70
CA SER A 83 -19.22 14.46 3.80
C SER A 83 -17.70 14.27 3.76
N LEU A 84 -16.95 15.35 4.03
CA LEU A 84 -15.50 15.29 4.13
C LEU A 84 -15.09 14.69 5.48
N THR A 85 -14.42 13.54 5.45
CA THR A 85 -14.03 12.77 6.64
C THR A 85 -12.54 12.98 7.00
N ALA A 86 -11.70 13.31 6.01
CA ALA A 86 -10.31 13.73 6.17
C ALA A 86 -9.79 14.38 4.87
N VAL A 87 -8.61 14.99 4.94
CA VAL A 87 -7.79 15.34 3.77
C VAL A 87 -6.53 14.50 3.83
N LEU A 88 -6.22 13.80 2.74
CA LEU A 88 -5.02 12.96 2.62
C LEU A 88 -4.00 13.65 1.72
N GLY A 89 -2.72 13.52 2.07
CA GLY A 89 -1.63 14.10 1.31
C GLY A 89 -0.93 13.13 0.38
N ARG A 90 -0.09 13.67 -0.50
CA ARG A 90 0.73 12.89 -1.43
C ARG A 90 1.57 11.87 -0.67
N GLY A 91 1.61 10.64 -1.17
CA GLY A 91 2.39 9.57 -0.56
C GLY A 91 1.65 8.83 0.56
N THR A 92 0.46 9.26 0.98
CA THR A 92 -0.34 8.51 1.95
C THR A 92 -0.66 7.12 1.39
N PRO A 93 -0.28 6.03 2.09
CA PRO A 93 -0.60 4.68 1.68
C PRO A 93 -2.08 4.40 1.97
N VAL A 94 -2.74 3.71 1.04
CA VAL A 94 -4.17 3.38 1.13
C VAL A 94 -4.39 1.93 0.68
N ILE A 95 -5.46 1.32 1.16
CA ILE A 95 -5.87 -0.03 0.77
C ILE A 95 -7.16 0.08 -0.04
N LEU A 96 -7.14 -0.32 -1.30
CA LEU A 96 -8.31 -0.28 -2.17
C LEU A 96 -9.23 -1.45 -1.80
N THR A 97 -10.48 -1.12 -1.50
CA THR A 97 -11.51 -2.09 -1.11
C THR A 97 -12.62 -2.18 -2.13
N GLU A 98 -12.91 -1.13 -2.90
CA GLU A 98 -13.99 -1.13 -3.90
C GLU A 98 -13.70 -0.19 -5.09
N ARG A 99 -14.29 -0.48 -6.25
CA ARG A 99 -14.33 0.42 -7.41
C ARG A 99 -15.79 0.70 -7.78
N ARG A 100 -16.20 1.98 -7.80
CA ARG A 100 -17.57 2.40 -8.14
C ARG A 100 -17.57 3.64 -9.03
N GLY A 101 -17.73 3.42 -10.33
CA GLY A 101 -17.67 4.49 -11.32
C GLY A 101 -16.31 5.20 -11.26
N ASN A 102 -16.33 6.51 -11.02
CA ASN A 102 -15.12 7.32 -10.88
C ASN A 102 -14.58 7.39 -9.44
N TRP A 103 -15.14 6.60 -8.52
CA TRP A 103 -14.73 6.56 -7.13
C TRP A 103 -14.07 5.24 -6.79
N VAL A 104 -13.09 5.30 -5.89
CA VAL A 104 -12.49 4.14 -5.25
C VAL A 104 -12.82 4.17 -3.76
N GLY A 105 -13.32 3.05 -3.26
CA GLY A 105 -13.48 2.81 -1.82
C GLY A 105 -12.14 2.40 -1.26
N LEU A 106 -11.74 3.03 -0.16
CA LEU A 106 -10.44 2.83 0.48
C LEU A 106 -10.63 2.57 1.98
N GLN A 107 -9.67 1.83 2.53
CA GLN A 107 -9.40 1.78 3.95
C GLN A 107 -8.00 2.33 4.23
N LEU A 108 -7.87 3.08 5.33
CA LEU A 108 -6.59 3.45 5.92
C LEU A 108 -6.09 2.36 6.88
N TYR A 109 -4.81 2.41 7.25
CA TYR A 109 -4.21 1.44 8.19
C TYR A 109 -4.79 1.53 9.61
N ASP A 110 -5.37 2.66 9.98
CA ASP A 110 -6.09 2.85 11.25
C ASP A 110 -7.54 2.31 11.22
N GLY A 111 -7.96 1.71 10.10
CA GLY A 111 -9.30 1.15 9.93
C GLY A 111 -10.34 2.15 9.41
N LYS A 112 -10.00 3.43 9.19
CA LYS A 112 -10.95 4.40 8.64
C LYS A 112 -11.28 4.08 7.19
N HIS A 113 -12.57 4.07 6.87
CA HIS A 113 -13.09 3.81 5.53
C HIS A 113 -13.63 5.08 4.87
N GLY A 114 -13.58 5.12 3.54
CA GLY A 114 -14.11 6.24 2.76
C GLY A 114 -13.81 6.13 1.28
N TRP A 115 -14.03 7.22 0.56
CA TRP A 115 -14.03 7.28 -0.89
C TRP A 115 -13.19 8.43 -1.41
N ILE A 116 -12.48 8.17 -2.50
CA ILE A 116 -11.68 9.16 -3.23
C ILE A 116 -11.96 9.03 -4.72
N PHE A 117 -11.86 10.15 -5.44
CA PHE A 117 -11.93 10.15 -6.89
C PHE A 117 -10.72 9.41 -7.47
N ARG A 118 -10.96 8.44 -8.36
CA ARG A 118 -9.98 7.44 -8.81
C ARG A 118 -8.66 8.03 -9.33
N ASP A 119 -8.70 9.20 -9.95
CA ASP A 119 -7.51 9.82 -10.57
C ASP A 119 -6.50 10.33 -9.54
N TYR A 120 -6.90 10.44 -8.27
CA TYR A 120 -6.01 10.86 -7.18
C TYR A 120 -5.31 9.69 -6.48
N VAL A 121 -5.56 8.45 -6.94
CA VAL A 121 -5.01 7.23 -6.34
C VAL A 121 -4.27 6.44 -7.39
N ARG A 122 -3.00 6.16 -7.15
CA ARG A 122 -2.25 5.15 -7.91
C ARG A 122 -2.41 3.80 -7.22
N ALA A 123 -3.09 2.88 -7.87
CA ALA A 123 -3.14 1.47 -7.44
C ALA A 123 -1.83 0.77 -7.81
N ASN A 124 -1.31 -0.04 -6.89
CA ASN A 124 -0.15 -0.90 -7.08
C ASN A 124 -0.66 -2.33 -7.35
N GLU A 125 -1.11 -2.55 -8.58
CA GLU A 125 -1.58 -3.86 -9.09
C GLU A 125 -0.45 -4.67 -9.72
#